data_AF-A0A8H2WW17-F1
#
_entry.id   AF-A0A8H2WW17-F1
#
_cell.length_a   1.000
_cell.length_b   1.000
_cell.length_c   1.000
_cell.angle_alpha   90.00
_cell.angle_beta   90.00
_cell.angle_gamma   90.00
#
_symmetry.space_group_name_H-M   'P 1'
#
loop_
_entity.id
_entity.type
_entity.pdbx_description
1 polymer ?
#
loop_
_entity_poly.entity_id
_entity_poly.type
_entity_poly.pdbx_seq_one_letter_code
_entity_poly.pdbx_strand_id
1 'polypeptide(L)'
;DMISRAKQRIVISSLYIGETEHELVSALSEALSRNSRLEVVIQVDALRSTRPSKVQASPAHLLLPLIDAYPDRVQVKLFRSPKLSGPMRFLVPRRFDEGWGTWHAKVYLVDDEILLSGANLNSSYFTNRQDRYIHFTRSPDMADYLVRLLRVFAGYSSTLRVASESSLGYTLDWPRHDSSQFNFTDLAKQEISDFQTGVRNARRLEDTSDQVVVFPMIQSGVLGIREEERCLHTLFDLLDSGGLPGTPLAEITSGYFALYGPYQDRVVTSKADYRIVAASPSANGFLGSKGLSGRIPAGYTLLERRFWDRVLAANRQWNDNGGIELREWNRSGWTYHAKGEFVNTTLTSTIMFLIGIWVKPSTNDLPCATLFGSTNLNSRSAHLDTEISFLLSVPKQDTSLGTALQNEVSHIRKNADRVDKHTFASAEREVGLVTKAIVALVGTML
;
A
#
# COMPACT_ATOMS: atom_id res chain seq x y z
N ASP A 1 -11.88 18.49 6.73
CA ASP A 1 -10.98 19.43 7.45
C ASP A 1 -9.78 19.91 6.65
N MET A 2 -8.83 19.06 6.27
CA MET A 2 -7.64 19.51 5.52
C MET A 2 -8.02 20.33 4.27
N ILE A 3 -8.88 19.77 3.41
CA ILE A 3 -9.35 20.39 2.15
C ILE A 3 -9.98 21.78 2.38
N SER A 4 -10.78 21.97 3.43
CA SER A 4 -11.48 23.25 3.64
C SER A 4 -10.53 24.39 4.04
N ARG A 5 -9.35 24.07 4.58
CA ARG A 5 -8.32 25.04 4.95
C ARG A 5 -7.32 25.35 3.83
N ALA A 6 -7.35 24.60 2.73
CA ALA A 6 -6.36 24.67 1.65
C ALA A 6 -6.17 26.08 1.07
N LYS A 7 -4.91 26.48 0.90
CA LYS A 7 -4.53 27.82 0.42
C LYS A 7 -3.81 27.81 -0.92
N GLN A 8 -3.00 26.80 -1.22
CA GLN A 8 -2.18 26.77 -2.43
C GLN A 8 -2.40 25.50 -3.24
N ARG A 9 -2.32 24.33 -2.59
CA ARG A 9 -2.30 23.05 -3.29
C ARG A 9 -3.02 21.94 -2.54
N ILE A 10 -3.74 21.11 -3.28
CA ILE A 10 -4.22 19.80 -2.83
C ILE A 10 -3.65 18.75 -3.78
N VAL A 11 -2.99 17.74 -3.24
CA VAL A 11 -2.51 16.58 -4.00
C VAL A 11 -3.09 15.31 -3.40
N ILE A 12 -3.81 14.56 -4.24
CA ILE A 12 -4.44 13.29 -3.86
C ILE A 12 -3.83 12.20 -4.72
N SER A 13 -3.06 11.30 -4.10
CA SER A 13 -2.64 10.04 -4.69
C SER A 13 -3.42 8.91 -4.04
N SER A 14 -4.03 8.02 -4.84
CA SER A 14 -4.73 6.83 -4.33
C SER A 14 -4.78 5.75 -5.41
N LEU A 15 -5.12 4.51 -5.07
CA LEU A 15 -5.34 3.48 -6.11
C LEU A 15 -6.53 3.88 -6.99
N TYR A 16 -7.62 4.32 -6.36
CA TYR A 16 -8.81 4.86 -7.02
C TYR A 16 -9.63 5.70 -6.04
N ILE A 17 -10.53 6.52 -6.57
CA ILE A 17 -11.59 7.20 -5.81
C ILE A 17 -12.91 6.45 -6.09
N GLY A 18 -13.63 6.08 -5.04
CA GLY A 18 -14.89 5.36 -5.13
C GLY A 18 -15.97 6.21 -5.81
N GLU A 19 -16.81 5.58 -6.64
CA GLU A 19 -17.84 6.27 -7.43
C GLU A 19 -18.90 7.00 -6.59
N THR A 20 -19.03 6.63 -5.32
CA THR A 20 -19.98 7.21 -4.36
C THR A 20 -19.40 8.36 -3.54
N GLU A 21 -18.12 8.70 -3.71
CA GLU A 21 -17.42 9.72 -2.93
C GLU A 21 -17.75 11.15 -3.40
N HIS A 22 -19.04 11.47 -3.52
CA HIS A 22 -19.54 12.78 -3.92
C HIS A 22 -19.21 13.87 -2.89
N GLU A 23 -19.09 13.52 -1.61
CA GLU A 23 -18.70 14.46 -0.55
C GLU A 23 -17.28 14.99 -0.78
N LEU A 24 -16.35 14.12 -1.16
CA LEU A 24 -14.98 14.51 -1.49
C LEU A 24 -14.96 15.50 -2.66
N VAL A 25 -15.67 15.18 -3.75
CA VAL A 25 -15.74 16.06 -4.94
C VAL A 25 -16.37 17.40 -4.59
N SER A 26 -17.42 17.40 -3.77
CA SER A 26 -18.09 18.62 -3.31
C SER A 26 -17.15 19.47 -2.48
N ALA A 27 -16.42 18.88 -1.53
CA ALA A 27 -15.44 19.58 -0.70
C ALA A 27 -14.31 20.20 -1.54
N LEU A 28 -13.82 19.49 -2.57
CA LEU A 28 -12.81 20.02 -3.50
C LEU A 28 -13.37 21.20 -4.31
N SER A 29 -14.57 21.06 -4.87
CA SER A 29 -15.23 22.12 -5.66
C SER A 29 -15.48 23.36 -4.83
N GLU A 30 -15.93 23.21 -3.59
CA GLU A 30 -16.11 24.31 -2.64
C GLU A 30 -14.79 25.01 -2.28
N ALA A 31 -13.71 24.26 -2.07
CA ALA A 31 -12.40 24.85 -1.79
C ALA A 31 -11.89 25.66 -3.00
N LEU A 32 -12.06 25.10 -4.22
CA LEU A 32 -11.68 25.75 -5.48
C LEU A 32 -12.50 26.99 -5.81
N SER A 33 -13.79 27.01 -5.45
CA SER A 33 -14.66 28.18 -5.68
C SER A 33 -14.32 29.33 -4.73
N ARG A 34 -13.95 29.02 -3.47
CA ARG A 34 -13.56 30.02 -2.47
C ARG A 34 -12.15 30.59 -2.66
N ASN A 35 -11.26 29.86 -3.34
CA ASN A 35 -9.87 30.24 -3.51
C ASN A 35 -9.42 30.10 -4.97
N SER A 36 -9.34 31.21 -5.68
CA SER A 36 -8.93 31.25 -7.10
C SER A 36 -7.47 30.84 -7.36
N ARG A 37 -6.62 30.82 -6.32
CA ARG A 37 -5.21 30.39 -6.43
C ARG A 37 -5.00 28.91 -6.12
N LEU A 38 -6.02 28.22 -5.61
CA LEU A 38 -5.91 26.82 -5.24
C LEU A 38 -5.81 25.94 -6.49
N GLU A 39 -4.80 25.07 -6.51
CA GLU A 39 -4.63 24.01 -7.52
C GLU A 39 -4.89 22.62 -6.89
N VAL A 40 -5.44 21.72 -7.69
CA VAL A 40 -5.74 20.34 -7.29
C VAL A 40 -5.12 19.37 -8.30
N VAL A 41 -4.30 18.45 -7.82
CA VAL A 41 -3.77 17.35 -8.62
C VAL A 41 -4.23 16.02 -8.03
N ILE A 42 -4.88 15.20 -8.84
CA ILE A 42 -5.33 13.86 -8.46
C ILE A 42 -4.56 12.85 -9.30
N GLN A 43 -3.86 11.92 -8.66
CA GLN A 43 -3.10 10.86 -9.29
C GLN A 43 -3.63 9.49 -8.87
N VAL A 44 -4.11 8.72 -9.84
CA VAL A 44 -4.79 7.44 -9.62
C VAL A 44 -4.34 6.38 -10.60
N ASP A 45 -4.66 5.11 -10.33
CA ASP A 45 -4.41 4.03 -11.28
C ASP A 45 -5.39 4.10 -12.46
N ALA A 46 -4.86 4.00 -13.68
CA ALA A 46 -5.63 4.08 -14.90
C ALA A 46 -6.67 2.97 -15.01
N LEU A 47 -6.25 1.71 -14.83
CA LEU A 47 -7.12 0.55 -15.02
C LEU A 47 -8.23 0.53 -13.96
N ARG A 48 -7.92 0.95 -12.74
CA ARG A 48 -8.90 1.05 -11.67
C ARG A 48 -9.91 2.15 -11.87
N SER A 49 -9.47 3.28 -12.40
CA SER A 49 -10.32 4.46 -12.56
C SER A 49 -11.16 4.40 -13.85
N THR A 50 -10.74 3.66 -14.87
CA THR A 50 -11.46 3.56 -16.15
C THR A 50 -12.20 2.23 -16.35
N ARG A 51 -12.23 1.36 -15.34
CA ARG A 51 -12.96 0.09 -15.45
C ARG A 51 -14.47 0.33 -15.59
N PRO A 52 -15.18 -0.53 -16.35
CA PRO A 52 -16.63 -0.50 -16.39
C PRO A 52 -17.23 -0.65 -15.01
N SER A 53 -18.25 0.15 -14.70
CA SER A 53 -19.03 0.03 -13.48
C SER A 53 -20.52 -0.10 -13.79
N LYS A 54 -21.29 -0.48 -12.77
CA LYS A 54 -22.75 -0.55 -12.80
C LYS A 54 -23.42 0.74 -12.31
N VAL A 55 -22.70 1.56 -11.54
CA VAL A 55 -23.25 2.83 -11.01
C VAL A 55 -23.08 3.93 -12.06
N GLN A 56 -21.90 4.02 -12.66
CA GLN A 56 -21.59 4.89 -13.81
C GLN A 56 -20.80 4.11 -14.86
N ALA A 57 -20.48 4.73 -15.99
CA ALA A 57 -19.66 4.08 -17.01
C ALA A 57 -18.23 3.74 -16.48
N SER A 58 -17.65 4.58 -15.61
CA SER A 58 -16.41 4.27 -14.88
C SER A 58 -16.19 5.20 -13.68
N PRO A 59 -15.33 4.85 -12.69
CA PRO A 59 -14.95 5.75 -11.58
C PRO A 59 -14.42 7.12 -12.00
N ALA A 60 -13.79 7.23 -13.16
CA ALA A 60 -13.30 8.49 -13.71
C ALA A 60 -14.42 9.54 -13.91
N HIS A 61 -15.67 9.10 -14.14
CA HIS A 61 -16.81 10.00 -14.36
C HIS A 61 -17.12 10.88 -13.15
N LEU A 62 -16.82 10.41 -11.93
CA LEU A 62 -16.95 11.19 -10.71
C LEU A 62 -16.10 12.47 -10.72
N LEU A 63 -14.98 12.47 -11.46
CA LEU A 63 -14.03 13.58 -11.50
C LEU A 63 -14.26 14.54 -12.66
N LEU A 64 -15.03 14.14 -13.69
CA LEU A 64 -15.27 14.97 -14.89
C LEU A 64 -15.90 16.34 -14.56
N PRO A 65 -16.90 16.46 -13.67
CA PRO A 65 -17.46 17.77 -13.33
C PRO A 65 -16.44 18.73 -12.72
N LEU A 66 -15.48 18.19 -11.95
CA LEU A 66 -14.43 19.00 -11.32
C LEU A 66 -13.42 19.50 -12.36
N ILE A 67 -13.08 18.66 -13.35
CA ILE A 67 -12.20 19.02 -14.47
C ILE A 67 -12.88 20.07 -15.36
N ASP A 68 -14.16 19.88 -15.70
CA ASP A 68 -14.92 20.79 -16.56
C ASP A 68 -15.09 22.18 -15.95
N ALA A 69 -15.37 22.24 -14.64
CA ALA A 69 -15.54 23.50 -13.93
C ALA A 69 -14.23 24.27 -13.70
N TYR A 70 -13.09 23.58 -13.64
CA TYR A 70 -11.80 24.16 -13.27
C TYR A 70 -10.63 23.63 -14.13
N PRO A 71 -10.69 23.77 -15.47
CA PRO A 71 -9.78 23.09 -16.39
C PRO A 71 -8.30 23.46 -16.22
N ASP A 72 -8.01 24.69 -15.77
CA ASP A 72 -6.64 25.18 -15.56
C ASP A 72 -6.09 24.88 -14.17
N ARG A 73 -6.96 24.50 -13.21
CA ARG A 73 -6.60 24.33 -11.79
C ARG A 73 -6.74 22.91 -11.29
N VAL A 74 -7.44 22.05 -12.02
CA VAL A 74 -7.67 20.64 -11.67
C VAL A 74 -7.02 19.75 -12.72
N GLN A 75 -6.06 18.93 -12.29
CA GLN A 75 -5.42 17.94 -13.15
C GLN A 75 -5.63 16.54 -12.59
N VAL A 76 -6.15 15.63 -13.41
CA VAL A 76 -6.28 14.22 -13.06
C VAL A 76 -5.33 13.40 -13.92
N LYS A 77 -4.40 12.69 -13.26
CA LYS A 77 -3.33 11.89 -13.85
C LYS A 77 -3.59 10.43 -13.58
N LEU A 78 -3.63 9.63 -14.64
CA LEU A 78 -3.85 8.20 -14.58
C LEU A 78 -2.58 7.44 -14.91
N PHE A 79 -1.91 6.92 -13.89
CA PHE A 79 -0.72 6.11 -14.06
C PHE A 79 -1.10 4.71 -14.55
N ARG A 80 -0.33 4.18 -15.50
CA ARG A 80 -0.52 2.83 -16.03
C ARG A 80 0.81 2.09 -15.97
N SER A 81 0.82 0.91 -15.34
CA SER A 81 2.00 0.04 -15.31
C SER A 81 2.44 -0.35 -16.75
N PRO A 82 3.75 -0.26 -17.07
CA PRO A 82 4.26 -0.54 -18.40
C PRO A 82 4.30 -2.04 -18.73
N LYS A 83 4.26 -2.93 -17.72
CA LYS A 83 4.35 -4.39 -17.91
C LYS A 83 3.17 -4.98 -18.70
N LEU A 84 2.13 -4.19 -18.94
CA LEU A 84 1.00 -4.55 -19.81
C LEU A 84 1.31 -4.29 -21.31
N SER A 85 2.46 -4.74 -21.79
CA SER A 85 2.90 -4.61 -23.19
C SER A 85 3.10 -5.98 -23.85
N GLY A 86 2.57 -6.17 -25.07
CA GLY A 86 2.82 -7.37 -25.89
C GLY A 86 1.56 -8.21 -26.23
N PRO A 87 1.74 -9.30 -27.02
CA PRO A 87 0.63 -10.11 -27.57
C PRO A 87 -0.18 -10.87 -26.50
N MET A 88 0.40 -11.15 -25.32
CA MET A 88 -0.32 -11.80 -24.22
C MET A 88 -1.48 -10.96 -23.65
N ARG A 89 -1.49 -9.63 -23.89
CA ARG A 89 -2.63 -8.75 -23.56
C ARG A 89 -3.92 -9.16 -24.28
N PHE A 90 -3.82 -9.78 -25.45
CA PHE A 90 -5.00 -10.22 -26.22
C PHE A 90 -5.54 -11.59 -25.78
N LEU A 91 -4.72 -12.38 -25.09
CA LEU A 91 -5.09 -13.72 -24.59
C LEU A 91 -5.64 -13.67 -23.16
N VAL A 92 -5.29 -12.64 -22.41
CA VAL A 92 -5.75 -12.43 -21.04
C VAL A 92 -6.99 -11.53 -21.06
N PRO A 93 -8.16 -11.99 -20.58
CA PRO A 93 -9.36 -11.15 -20.58
C PRO A 93 -9.13 -9.86 -19.78
N ARG A 94 -9.65 -8.71 -20.24
CA ARG A 94 -9.47 -7.37 -19.62
C ARG A 94 -9.65 -7.32 -18.10
N ARG A 95 -10.42 -8.27 -17.55
CA ARG A 95 -10.62 -8.46 -16.10
C ARG A 95 -9.34 -8.81 -15.31
N PHE A 96 -8.27 -9.25 -15.97
CA PHE A 96 -6.97 -9.57 -15.34
C PHE A 96 -5.86 -8.56 -15.69
N ASP A 97 -6.19 -7.45 -16.35
CA ASP A 97 -5.21 -6.42 -16.73
C ASP A 97 -4.50 -5.81 -15.50
N GLU A 98 -5.15 -5.84 -14.34
CA GLU A 98 -4.61 -5.39 -13.05
C GLU A 98 -3.54 -6.34 -12.48
N GLY A 99 -3.43 -7.57 -12.98
CA GLY A 99 -2.41 -8.55 -12.61
C GLY A 99 -0.97 -8.13 -12.97
N TRP A 100 -0.82 -7.06 -13.76
CA TRP A 100 0.45 -6.62 -14.33
C TRP A 100 1.05 -5.40 -13.63
N GLY A 101 0.52 -5.05 -12.45
CA GLY A 101 0.98 -3.95 -11.62
C GLY A 101 0.02 -2.76 -11.60
N THR A 102 -0.01 -2.05 -10.48
CA THR A 102 -0.89 -0.90 -10.23
C THR A 102 -0.14 0.26 -9.60
N TRP A 103 -0.67 1.47 -9.79
CA TRP A 103 -0.31 2.62 -8.96
C TRP A 103 -0.88 2.44 -7.55
N HIS A 104 -0.02 2.25 -6.57
CA HIS A 104 -0.45 1.87 -5.24
C HIS A 104 -0.12 2.90 -4.15
N ALA A 105 0.58 3.98 -4.50
CA ALA A 105 0.90 5.06 -3.58
C ALA A 105 -0.33 5.85 -3.11
N LYS A 106 -0.40 6.11 -1.80
CA LYS A 106 -1.50 6.80 -1.14
C LYS A 106 -0.98 7.97 -0.34
N VAL A 107 -1.20 9.16 -0.86
CA VAL A 107 -0.68 10.41 -0.33
C VAL A 107 -1.79 11.44 -0.41
N TYR A 108 -2.21 11.97 0.73
CA TYR A 108 -3.23 13.00 0.81
C TYR A 108 -2.58 14.25 1.39
N LEU A 109 -2.29 15.23 0.54
CA LEU A 109 -1.49 16.39 0.89
C LEU A 109 -2.30 17.65 0.63
N VAL A 110 -2.31 18.54 1.62
CA VAL A 110 -2.90 19.88 1.52
C VAL A 110 -1.89 20.89 2.03
N ASP A 111 -1.39 21.74 1.15
CA ASP A 111 -0.30 22.68 1.43
C ASP A 111 0.95 21.99 2.02
N ASP A 112 1.14 22.06 3.34
CA ASP A 112 2.24 21.42 4.11
C ASP A 112 1.74 20.35 5.10
N GLU A 113 0.44 20.07 5.09
CA GLU A 113 -0.22 19.03 5.90
C GLU A 113 -0.31 17.74 5.06
N ILE A 114 0.15 16.61 5.61
CA ILE A 114 0.28 15.34 4.87
C ILE A 114 -0.37 14.23 5.67
N LEU A 115 -1.31 13.53 5.06
CA LEU A 115 -1.91 12.31 5.59
C LEU A 115 -1.50 11.12 4.71
N LEU A 116 -0.82 10.16 5.33
CA LEU A 116 -0.36 8.92 4.71
C LEU A 116 -1.15 7.74 5.29
N SER A 117 -1.69 6.88 4.43
CA SER A 117 -2.50 5.74 4.84
C SER A 117 -2.55 4.65 3.76
N GLY A 118 -2.96 3.43 4.12
CA GLY A 118 -3.36 2.41 3.16
C GLY A 118 -4.78 2.50 2.66
N ALA A 119 -5.56 3.38 3.28
CA ALA A 119 -6.93 3.57 2.91
C ALA A 119 -7.05 4.18 1.52
N ASN A 120 -7.88 3.57 0.66
CA ASN A 120 -8.36 4.29 -0.51
C ASN A 120 -9.51 5.21 -0.10
N LEU A 121 -9.82 6.15 -0.99
CA LEU A 121 -10.98 7.01 -0.86
C LEU A 121 -12.24 6.24 -1.30
N ASN A 122 -12.81 5.45 -0.39
CA ASN A 122 -14.07 4.74 -0.57
C ASN A 122 -14.72 4.51 0.80
N SER A 123 -16.05 4.55 0.85
CA SER A 123 -16.84 4.50 2.08
C SER A 123 -16.47 3.34 3.03
N SER A 124 -16.14 2.16 2.50
CA SER A 124 -15.71 1.01 3.32
C SER A 124 -14.46 1.28 4.16
N TYR A 125 -13.56 2.16 3.72
CA TYR A 125 -12.37 2.56 4.49
C TYR A 125 -12.68 3.55 5.62
N PHE A 126 -13.83 4.22 5.58
CA PHE A 126 -14.21 5.24 6.55
C PHE A 126 -15.11 4.71 7.67
N THR A 127 -15.66 3.49 7.52
CA THR A 127 -16.65 2.94 8.45
C THR A 127 -16.09 1.83 9.34
N ASN A 128 -15.74 0.69 8.75
CA ASN A 128 -15.52 -0.57 9.48
C ASN A 128 -14.35 -1.37 8.90
N ARG A 129 -13.34 -0.66 8.40
CA ARG A 129 -12.09 -1.23 7.92
C ARG A 129 -10.92 -0.64 8.70
N GLN A 130 -10.19 -1.50 9.38
CA GLN A 130 -8.99 -1.08 10.09
C GLN A 130 -7.92 -0.66 9.07
N ASP A 131 -7.35 0.54 9.24
CA ASP A 131 -6.15 1.00 8.53
C ASP A 131 -5.20 1.79 9.45
N ARG A 132 -3.97 2.07 8.98
CA ARG A 132 -3.01 2.96 9.64
C ARG A 132 -3.06 4.34 9.01
N TYR A 133 -2.96 5.37 9.83
CA TYR A 133 -3.00 6.77 9.40
C TYR A 133 -1.88 7.54 10.09
N ILE A 134 -0.91 8.03 9.33
CA ILE A 134 0.16 8.89 9.82
C ILE A 134 -0.10 10.30 9.32
N HIS A 135 -0.29 11.21 10.26
CA HIS A 135 -0.62 12.60 9.97
C HIS A 135 0.54 13.53 10.35
N PHE A 136 1.15 14.17 9.36
CA PHE A 136 2.12 15.22 9.52
C PHE A 136 1.41 16.57 9.43
N THR A 137 1.28 17.26 10.56
CA THR A 137 0.53 18.52 10.65
C THR A 137 1.22 19.69 9.95
N ARG A 138 2.56 19.67 9.89
CA ARG A 138 3.37 20.67 9.19
C ARG A 138 4.73 20.11 8.82
N SER A 139 4.92 19.75 7.56
CA SER A 139 6.20 19.23 7.05
C SER A 139 6.48 19.71 5.63
N PRO A 140 6.89 20.97 5.44
CA PRO A 140 7.05 21.57 4.11
C PRO A 140 8.07 20.82 3.23
N ASP A 141 9.22 20.40 3.80
CA ASP A 141 10.24 19.67 3.04
C ASP A 141 9.73 18.31 2.55
N MET A 142 8.96 17.62 3.38
CA MET A 142 8.34 16.34 3.02
C MET A 142 7.23 16.54 1.99
N ALA A 143 6.42 17.59 2.15
CA ALA A 143 5.37 17.94 1.22
C ALA A 143 5.95 18.26 -0.16
N ASP A 144 7.00 19.09 -0.22
CA ASP A 144 7.70 19.43 -1.44
C ASP A 144 8.37 18.21 -2.09
N TYR A 145 8.99 17.34 -1.30
CA TYR A 145 9.51 16.06 -1.79
C TYR A 145 8.41 15.23 -2.47
N LEU A 146 7.28 15.02 -1.79
CA LEU A 146 6.18 14.20 -2.30
C LEU A 146 5.55 14.83 -3.54
N VAL A 147 5.33 16.15 -3.55
CA VAL A 147 4.82 16.87 -4.72
C VAL A 147 5.76 16.72 -5.91
N ARG A 148 7.07 16.89 -5.71
CA ARG A 148 8.06 16.73 -6.79
C ARG A 148 8.12 15.29 -7.30
N LEU A 149 8.09 14.30 -6.39
CA LEU A 149 8.08 12.89 -6.76
C LEU A 149 6.84 12.54 -7.58
N LEU A 150 5.66 12.94 -7.10
CA LEU A 150 4.39 12.69 -7.80
C LEU A 150 4.35 13.40 -9.15
N ARG A 151 4.96 14.59 -9.29
CA ARG A 151 5.12 15.25 -10.60
C ARG A 151 5.94 14.43 -11.59
N VAL A 152 7.02 13.77 -11.15
CA VAL A 152 7.80 12.87 -12.03
C VAL A 152 6.90 11.74 -12.54
N PHE A 153 6.18 11.05 -11.66
CA PHE A 153 5.25 10.00 -12.07
C PHE A 153 4.06 10.51 -12.90
N ALA A 154 3.58 11.72 -12.64
CA ALA A 154 2.54 12.38 -13.44
C ALA A 154 3.00 12.66 -14.88
N GLY A 155 4.30 12.87 -15.10
CA GLY A 155 4.91 12.94 -16.43
C GLY A 155 4.79 11.63 -17.21
N TYR A 156 4.65 10.50 -16.52
CA TYR A 156 4.44 9.16 -17.10
C TYR A 156 3.00 8.67 -16.92
N SER A 157 2.05 9.60 -16.79
CA SER A 157 0.63 9.30 -16.59
C SER A 157 -0.20 10.00 -17.65
N SER A 158 -1.25 9.34 -18.14
CA SER A 158 -2.22 9.98 -19.04
C SER A 158 -3.02 11.03 -18.27
N THR A 159 -3.32 12.15 -18.91
CA THR A 159 -4.21 13.18 -18.34
C THR A 159 -5.65 12.89 -18.73
N LEU A 160 -6.56 12.84 -17.75
CA LEU A 160 -7.99 12.75 -18.01
C LEU A 160 -8.49 14.09 -18.56
N ARG A 161 -9.18 14.08 -19.70
CA ARG A 161 -9.85 15.26 -20.23
C ARG A 161 -11.30 14.99 -20.53
N VAL A 162 -12.16 15.98 -20.27
CA VAL A 162 -13.56 15.95 -20.69
C VAL A 162 -13.60 16.01 -22.21
N ALA A 163 -14.38 15.12 -22.82
CA ALA A 163 -14.53 15.05 -24.26
C ALA A 163 -15.94 14.55 -24.61
N SER A 164 -16.88 15.48 -24.79
CA SER A 164 -18.29 15.18 -25.03
C SER A 164 -18.54 14.37 -26.32
N GLU A 165 -17.65 14.49 -27.31
CA GLU A 165 -17.69 13.73 -28.57
C GLU A 165 -17.23 12.27 -28.42
N SER A 166 -16.53 11.94 -27.33
CA SER A 166 -16.10 10.58 -27.03
C SER A 166 -17.28 9.73 -26.56
N SER A 167 -17.35 8.47 -26.97
CA SER A 167 -18.37 7.53 -26.48
C SER A 167 -18.31 7.28 -24.97
N LEU A 168 -17.19 7.62 -24.33
CA LEU A 168 -16.99 7.55 -22.88
C LEU A 168 -17.14 8.91 -22.18
N GLY A 169 -17.37 10.01 -22.91
CA GLY A 169 -17.40 11.37 -22.35
C GLY A 169 -16.03 11.93 -21.93
N TYR A 170 -14.94 11.19 -22.15
CA TYR A 170 -13.57 11.62 -21.84
C TYR A 170 -12.52 11.01 -22.79
N THR A 171 -11.33 11.62 -22.80
CA THR A 171 -10.10 11.09 -23.42
C THR A 171 -8.96 10.98 -22.40
N LEU A 172 -7.94 10.21 -22.75
CA LEU A 172 -6.71 10.02 -21.98
C LEU A 172 -5.52 10.49 -22.81
N ASP A 173 -4.96 11.63 -22.45
CA ASP A 173 -3.89 12.26 -23.23
C ASP A 173 -2.53 11.92 -22.64
N TRP A 174 -1.67 11.28 -23.42
CA TRP A 174 -0.29 11.03 -23.01
C TRP A 174 0.56 12.31 -23.18
N PRO A 175 1.22 12.81 -22.13
CA PRO A 175 1.81 14.14 -22.17
C PRO A 175 3.20 14.21 -22.82
N ARG A 176 3.88 13.07 -23.03
CA ARG A 176 5.28 13.03 -23.51
C ARG A 176 5.39 12.73 -25.00
N HIS A 177 6.39 13.33 -25.64
CA HIS A 177 6.73 13.08 -27.04
C HIS A 177 7.89 12.09 -27.23
N ASP A 178 8.76 11.97 -26.22
CA ASP A 178 9.94 11.10 -26.20
C ASP A 178 9.63 9.67 -25.73
N SER A 179 8.42 9.42 -25.26
CA SER A 179 7.95 8.10 -24.84
C SER A 179 6.44 7.93 -25.08
N SER A 180 5.95 6.72 -24.90
CA SER A 180 4.54 6.34 -24.90
C SER A 180 4.18 5.60 -23.62
N GLN A 181 2.89 5.36 -23.40
CA GLN A 181 2.37 4.55 -22.29
C GLN A 181 2.90 3.10 -22.21
N PHE A 182 3.67 2.64 -23.21
CA PHE A 182 4.16 1.26 -23.29
C PHE A 182 5.69 1.13 -23.25
N ASN A 183 6.45 2.21 -23.42
CA ASN A 183 7.92 2.15 -23.57
C ASN A 183 8.66 3.20 -22.71
N PHE A 184 8.02 3.70 -21.65
CA PHE A 184 8.61 4.74 -20.79
C PHE A 184 9.51 4.20 -19.67
N THR A 185 9.63 2.88 -19.51
CA THR A 185 10.23 2.23 -18.35
C THR A 185 11.65 2.72 -18.03
N ASP A 186 12.55 2.72 -19.01
CA ASP A 186 13.96 3.09 -18.79
C ASP A 186 14.11 4.57 -18.47
N LEU A 187 13.35 5.42 -19.17
CA LEU A 187 13.35 6.86 -18.97
C LEU A 187 12.80 7.22 -17.57
N ALA A 188 11.68 6.61 -17.17
CA ALA A 188 11.12 6.80 -15.83
C ALA A 188 12.05 6.29 -14.75
N LYS A 189 12.67 5.11 -14.93
CA LYS A 189 13.66 4.58 -14.00
C LYS A 189 14.80 5.56 -13.80
N GLN A 190 15.33 6.12 -14.89
CA GLN A 190 16.41 7.10 -14.85
C GLN A 190 15.97 8.38 -14.13
N GLU A 191 14.90 9.04 -14.58
CA GLU A 191 14.44 10.31 -13.98
C GLU A 191 14.08 10.16 -12.48
N ILE A 192 13.46 9.05 -12.08
CA ILE A 192 13.14 8.78 -10.66
C ILE A 192 14.43 8.51 -9.86
N SER A 193 15.38 7.76 -10.41
CA SER A 193 16.66 7.47 -9.73
C SER A 193 17.50 8.73 -9.57
N ASP A 194 17.51 9.60 -10.58
CA ASP A 194 18.19 10.90 -10.56
C ASP A 194 17.53 11.82 -9.54
N PHE A 195 16.20 11.87 -9.51
CA PHE A 195 15.45 12.61 -8.49
C PHE A 195 15.82 12.14 -7.08
N GLN A 196 15.75 10.83 -6.82
CA GLN A 196 16.06 10.26 -5.51
C GLN A 196 17.52 10.50 -5.11
N THR A 197 18.45 10.40 -6.06
CA THR A 197 19.87 10.68 -5.82
C THR A 197 20.10 12.16 -5.52
N GLY A 198 19.44 13.06 -6.24
CA GLY A 198 19.47 14.50 -5.96
C GLY A 198 18.94 14.84 -4.58
N VAL A 199 17.84 14.22 -4.14
CA VAL A 199 17.28 14.39 -2.79
C VAL A 199 18.25 13.89 -1.73
N ARG A 200 18.85 12.70 -1.93
CA ARG A 200 19.84 12.14 -0.99
C ARG A 200 21.09 13.01 -0.89
N ASN A 201 21.61 13.51 -2.01
CA ASN A 201 22.82 14.36 -2.02
C ASN A 201 22.58 15.75 -1.43
N ALA A 202 21.36 16.29 -1.55
CA ALA A 202 21.00 17.58 -0.98
C ALA A 202 20.84 17.52 0.55
N ARG A 203 20.53 16.35 1.11
CA ARG A 203 20.50 16.16 2.57
C ARG A 203 21.92 16.03 3.10
N ARG A 204 22.34 16.98 3.94
CA ARG A 204 23.54 16.83 4.76
C ARG A 204 23.27 15.75 5.82
N LEU A 205 24.18 14.79 5.96
CA LEU A 205 24.22 13.89 7.11
C LEU A 205 24.73 14.71 8.31
N GLU A 206 23.89 15.60 8.83
CA GLU A 206 24.09 16.16 10.16
C GLU A 206 23.86 15.05 11.21
N ASP A 207 24.33 15.26 12.43
CA ASP A 207 24.05 14.32 13.52
C ASP A 207 22.54 14.35 13.83
N THR A 208 21.82 13.36 13.29
CA THR A 208 20.37 13.20 13.51
C THR A 208 20.08 12.25 14.66
N SER A 209 21.06 11.92 15.52
CA SER A 209 20.86 10.97 16.64
C SER A 209 19.74 11.39 17.59
N ASP A 210 19.49 12.70 17.69
CA ASP A 210 18.47 13.27 18.55
C ASP A 210 17.17 13.67 17.84
N GLN A 211 17.03 13.36 16.55
CA GLN A 211 15.92 13.81 15.72
C GLN A 211 15.07 12.64 15.23
N VAL A 212 13.76 12.88 15.09
CA VAL A 212 12.88 11.97 14.36
C VAL A 212 13.17 12.13 12.87
N VAL A 213 13.53 11.03 12.20
CA VAL A 213 13.92 11.06 10.79
C VAL A 213 12.96 10.22 9.95
N VAL A 214 12.49 10.79 8.84
CA VAL A 214 11.69 10.08 7.83
C VAL A 214 12.51 9.90 6.56
N PHE A 215 12.64 8.64 6.15
CA PHE A 215 13.29 8.23 4.91
C PHE A 215 12.26 7.71 3.91
N PRO A 216 11.93 8.48 2.86
CA PRO A 216 11.03 8.03 1.82
C PRO A 216 11.72 7.05 0.86
N MET A 217 10.97 6.09 0.36
CA MET A 217 11.45 5.01 -0.50
C MET A 217 10.42 4.68 -1.56
N ILE A 218 10.91 4.23 -2.72
CA ILE A 218 10.06 3.81 -3.83
C ILE A 218 10.31 2.32 -4.11
N GLN A 219 9.24 1.56 -4.26
CA GLN A 219 9.29 0.23 -4.87
C GLN A 219 8.54 0.30 -6.19
N SER A 220 9.16 -0.12 -7.27
CA SER A 220 8.47 -0.35 -8.53
C SER A 220 9.21 -1.41 -9.32
N GLY A 221 8.81 -2.66 -9.13
CA GLY A 221 9.47 -3.79 -9.80
C GLY A 221 9.35 -3.73 -11.31
N VAL A 222 8.28 -3.14 -11.83
CA VAL A 222 8.04 -2.93 -13.27
C VAL A 222 8.93 -1.85 -13.87
N LEU A 223 9.44 -0.91 -13.06
CA LEU A 223 10.43 0.09 -13.45
C LEU A 223 11.86 -0.33 -13.05
N GLY A 224 12.04 -1.50 -12.41
CA GLY A 224 13.32 -1.94 -11.89
C GLY A 224 13.84 -1.08 -10.72
N ILE A 225 12.94 -0.41 -9.99
CA ILE A 225 13.23 0.38 -8.79
C ILE A 225 12.95 -0.50 -7.56
N ARG A 226 13.97 -0.66 -6.70
CA ARG A 226 14.00 -1.63 -5.60
C ARG A 226 14.49 -0.98 -4.29
N GLU A 227 14.08 0.26 -4.00
CA GLU A 227 14.61 0.98 -2.81
C GLU A 227 14.05 0.40 -1.51
N GLU A 228 12.74 0.14 -1.45
CA GLU A 228 12.11 -0.48 -0.28
C GLU A 228 12.68 -1.87 0.00
N GLU A 229 12.79 -2.72 -1.03
CA GLU A 229 13.33 -4.08 -0.90
C GLU A 229 14.76 -4.08 -0.35
N ARG A 230 15.62 -3.18 -0.85
CA ARG A 230 16.98 -3.00 -0.32
C ARG A 230 16.96 -2.52 1.14
N CYS A 231 16.11 -1.56 1.48
CA CYS A 231 15.98 -1.07 2.85
C CYS A 231 15.52 -2.16 3.82
N LEU A 232 14.57 -3.00 3.42
CA LEU A 232 14.09 -4.13 4.23
C LEU A 232 15.21 -5.15 4.47
N HIS A 233 15.99 -5.48 3.45
CA HIS A 233 17.16 -6.35 3.62
C HIS A 233 18.19 -5.75 4.58
N THR A 234 18.52 -4.46 4.45
CA THR A 234 19.40 -3.77 5.39
C THR A 234 18.83 -3.75 6.81
N LEU A 235 17.51 -3.57 6.97
CA LEU A 235 16.87 -3.64 8.27
C LEU A 235 17.00 -5.04 8.88
N PHE A 236 16.77 -6.11 8.10
CA PHE A 236 16.98 -7.47 8.57
C PHE A 236 18.45 -7.73 8.95
N ASP A 237 19.41 -7.23 8.16
CA ASP A 237 20.84 -7.33 8.50
C ASP A 237 21.16 -6.64 9.83
N LEU A 238 20.56 -5.46 10.08
CA LEU A 238 20.72 -4.73 11.34
C LEU A 238 20.16 -5.52 12.53
N LEU A 239 18.97 -6.10 12.39
CA LEU A 239 18.35 -6.94 13.42
C LEU A 239 19.21 -8.18 13.75
N ASP A 240 19.91 -8.72 12.75
CA ASP A 240 20.78 -9.90 12.89
C ASP A 240 22.23 -9.57 13.32
N SER A 241 22.62 -8.29 13.28
CA SER A 241 24.01 -7.86 13.49
C SER A 241 24.55 -8.12 14.90
N GLY A 242 23.68 -8.29 15.89
CA GLY A 242 24.06 -8.36 17.31
C GLY A 242 24.53 -7.03 17.90
N GLY A 243 24.42 -5.91 17.15
CA GLY A 243 24.80 -4.58 17.61
C GLY A 243 23.76 -3.88 18.50
N LEU A 244 22.58 -4.48 18.67
CA LEU A 244 21.52 -3.97 19.54
C LEU A 244 21.67 -4.54 20.97
N PRO A 245 21.34 -3.77 22.02
CA PRO A 245 21.64 -4.13 23.41
C PRO A 245 20.87 -5.34 23.96
N GLY A 246 19.81 -5.79 23.27
CA GLY A 246 19.05 -6.99 23.60
C GLY A 246 18.67 -7.78 22.35
N THR A 247 17.84 -8.82 22.51
CA THR A 247 17.24 -9.52 21.37
C THR A 247 16.22 -8.60 20.70
N PRO A 248 16.48 -8.13 19.47
CA PRO A 248 15.59 -7.18 18.81
C PRO A 248 14.24 -7.84 18.53
N LEU A 249 13.17 -7.05 18.53
CA LEU A 249 11.83 -7.51 18.17
C LEU A 249 11.31 -6.70 16.98
N ALA A 250 10.92 -7.40 15.92
CA ALA A 250 10.19 -6.84 14.80
C ALA A 250 8.71 -7.26 14.85
N GLU A 251 7.83 -6.29 14.93
CA GLU A 251 6.38 -6.51 14.86
C GLU A 251 5.89 -6.17 13.45
N ILE A 252 5.28 -7.13 12.76
CA ILE A 252 4.84 -7.01 11.38
C ILE A 252 3.32 -7.16 11.35
N THR A 253 2.63 -6.30 10.60
CA THR A 253 1.20 -6.48 10.32
C THR A 253 0.92 -6.60 8.84
N SER A 254 0.07 -7.52 8.42
CA SER A 254 -0.39 -7.64 7.03
C SER A 254 -1.89 -7.81 6.92
N GLY A 255 -2.49 -7.25 5.87
CA GLY A 255 -3.90 -7.48 5.58
C GLY A 255 -4.23 -8.94 5.20
N TYR A 256 -3.25 -9.74 4.77
CA TYR A 256 -3.29 -11.22 4.81
C TYR A 256 -1.87 -11.79 4.87
N PHE A 257 -1.72 -13.03 5.32
CA PHE A 257 -0.41 -13.66 5.29
C PHE A 257 0.00 -14.06 3.86
N ALA A 258 0.82 -13.23 3.23
CA ALA A 258 1.48 -13.48 1.94
C ALA A 258 2.83 -12.77 1.86
N LEU A 259 3.60 -12.80 2.96
CA LEU A 259 4.90 -12.17 3.03
C LEU A 259 5.80 -12.68 1.88
N TYR A 260 6.54 -11.80 1.23
CA TYR A 260 7.41 -12.15 0.11
C TYR A 260 8.43 -13.23 0.50
N GLY A 261 8.66 -14.21 -0.37
CA GLY A 261 9.47 -15.40 -0.06
C GLY A 261 10.83 -15.07 0.57
N PRO A 262 11.67 -14.23 -0.06
CA PRO A 262 12.92 -13.77 0.53
C PRO A 262 12.78 -13.13 1.90
N TYR A 263 11.70 -12.40 2.18
CA TYR A 263 11.46 -11.83 3.51
C TYR A 263 11.09 -12.92 4.51
N GLN A 264 10.29 -13.92 4.12
CA GLN A 264 10.04 -15.10 4.98
C GLN A 264 11.35 -15.82 5.32
N ASP A 265 12.26 -15.97 4.35
CA ASP A 265 13.55 -16.64 4.56
C ASP A 265 14.37 -15.89 5.61
N ARG A 266 14.42 -14.55 5.52
CA ARG A 266 15.07 -13.70 6.51
C ARG A 266 14.42 -13.82 7.88
N VAL A 267 13.08 -13.74 7.98
CA VAL A 267 12.35 -13.88 9.25
C VAL A 267 12.60 -15.22 9.93
N VAL A 268 12.53 -16.33 9.18
CA VAL A 268 12.69 -17.69 9.75
C VAL A 268 14.13 -17.94 10.21
N THR A 269 15.13 -17.39 9.51
CA THR A 269 16.55 -17.61 9.81
C THR A 269 17.16 -16.59 10.75
N SER A 270 16.46 -15.48 11.01
CA SER A 270 16.94 -14.40 11.85
C SER A 270 17.09 -14.79 13.32
N LYS A 271 18.04 -14.13 13.99
CA LYS A 271 18.26 -14.24 15.44
C LYS A 271 17.29 -13.35 16.24
N ALA A 272 16.71 -12.34 15.61
CA ALA A 272 15.74 -11.45 16.22
C ALA A 272 14.39 -12.15 16.43
N ASP A 273 13.59 -11.62 17.35
CA ASP A 273 12.23 -12.06 17.58
C ASP A 273 11.26 -11.40 16.60
N TYR A 274 10.20 -12.12 16.24
CA TYR A 274 9.16 -11.61 15.34
C TYR A 274 7.78 -11.85 15.90
N ARG A 275 6.91 -10.85 15.77
CA ARG A 275 5.48 -10.99 16.01
C ARG A 275 4.72 -10.54 14.78
N ILE A 276 3.97 -11.44 14.17
CA ILE A 276 3.26 -11.20 12.93
C ILE A 276 1.76 -11.23 13.20
N VAL A 277 1.05 -10.19 12.78
CA VAL A 277 -0.41 -10.14 12.77
C VAL A 277 -0.88 -10.15 11.31
N ALA A 278 -1.74 -11.10 10.96
CA ALA A 278 -2.41 -11.14 9.66
C ALA A 278 -3.94 -11.12 9.84
N ALA A 279 -4.73 -10.77 8.83
CA ALA A 279 -6.17 -10.96 8.93
C ALA A 279 -6.54 -12.45 9.05
N SER A 280 -7.51 -12.77 9.90
CA SER A 280 -8.16 -14.07 9.87
C SER A 280 -8.90 -14.28 8.53
N PRO A 281 -9.23 -15.53 8.16
CA PRO A 281 -10.14 -15.80 7.04
C PRO A 281 -11.50 -15.13 7.19
N SER A 282 -11.99 -14.95 8.43
CA SER A 282 -13.28 -14.31 8.71
C SER A 282 -13.26 -12.79 8.51
N ALA A 283 -12.12 -12.14 8.76
CA ALA A 283 -11.90 -10.72 8.50
C ALA A 283 -11.54 -10.43 7.02
N ASN A 284 -11.61 -11.45 6.16
CA ASN A 284 -11.35 -11.36 4.74
C ASN A 284 -12.59 -10.89 3.98
N GLY A 285 -12.51 -9.74 3.31
CA GLY A 285 -13.61 -9.21 2.49
C GLY A 285 -14.03 -10.10 1.30
N PHE A 286 -13.25 -11.11 0.92
CA PHE A 286 -13.65 -12.10 -0.09
C PHE A 286 -14.39 -13.31 0.49
N LEU A 287 -14.53 -13.42 1.81
CA LEU A 287 -15.28 -14.50 2.44
C LEU A 287 -16.72 -14.53 1.88
N GLY A 288 -17.14 -15.68 1.35
CA GLY A 288 -18.46 -15.83 0.74
C GLY A 288 -18.61 -15.27 -0.69
N SER A 289 -17.54 -14.75 -1.31
CA SER A 289 -17.55 -14.32 -2.71
C SER A 289 -17.80 -15.48 -3.68
N LYS A 290 -18.55 -15.25 -4.78
CA LYS A 290 -18.87 -16.30 -5.77
C LYS A 290 -17.73 -16.54 -6.76
N GLY A 291 -17.40 -17.80 -7.08
CA GLY A 291 -16.41 -18.13 -8.12
C GLY A 291 -14.97 -18.15 -7.60
N LEU A 292 -13.99 -17.77 -8.45
CA LEU A 292 -12.56 -17.93 -8.14
C LEU A 292 -12.09 -17.08 -6.95
N SER A 293 -12.65 -15.90 -6.75
CA SER A 293 -12.26 -15.02 -5.64
C SER A 293 -12.69 -15.53 -4.27
N GLY A 294 -13.77 -16.31 -4.18
CA GLY A 294 -14.17 -16.98 -2.94
C GLY A 294 -13.13 -17.99 -2.45
N ARG A 295 -12.16 -18.35 -3.29
CA ARG A 295 -11.02 -19.21 -2.95
C ARG A 295 -9.80 -18.44 -2.43
N ILE A 296 -9.80 -17.11 -2.52
CA ILE A 296 -8.70 -16.26 -2.04
C ILE A 296 -8.43 -16.46 -0.54
N PRO A 297 -9.44 -16.46 0.36
CA PRO A 297 -9.20 -16.71 1.79
C PRO A 297 -8.52 -18.06 2.03
N ALA A 298 -9.00 -19.12 1.39
CA ALA A 298 -8.39 -20.46 1.48
C ALA A 298 -6.97 -20.51 0.88
N GLY A 299 -6.69 -19.68 -0.13
CA GLY A 299 -5.35 -19.50 -0.67
C GLY A 299 -4.38 -18.91 0.36
N TYR A 300 -4.82 -17.90 1.10
CA TYR A 300 -4.03 -17.33 2.20
C TYR A 300 -3.85 -18.29 3.37
N THR A 301 -4.89 -19.06 3.73
CA THR A 301 -4.76 -20.16 4.69
C THR A 301 -3.62 -21.10 4.30
N LEU A 302 -3.47 -21.42 3.02
CA LEU A 302 -2.38 -22.28 2.55
C LEU A 302 -1.00 -21.62 2.66
N LEU A 303 -0.89 -20.33 2.31
CA LEU A 303 0.38 -19.60 2.40
C LEU A 303 0.82 -19.44 3.87
N GLU A 304 -0.13 -19.11 4.73
CA GLU A 304 0.07 -19.00 6.17
C GLU A 304 0.50 -20.33 6.78
N ARG A 305 -0.18 -21.43 6.44
CA ARG A 305 0.19 -22.78 6.89
C ARG A 305 1.60 -23.16 6.45
N ARG A 306 1.96 -22.91 5.19
CA ARG A 306 3.31 -23.19 4.67
C ARG A 306 4.39 -22.44 5.43
N PHE A 307 4.15 -21.17 5.75
CA PHE A 307 5.08 -20.41 6.57
C PHE A 307 5.16 -20.96 8.00
N TRP A 308 4.02 -21.26 8.63
CA TRP A 308 4.00 -21.82 9.97
C TRP A 308 4.71 -23.17 10.06
N ASP A 309 4.54 -24.04 9.07
CA ASP A 309 5.27 -25.32 8.97
C ASP A 309 6.80 -25.09 8.91
N ARG A 310 7.25 -24.04 8.21
CA ARG A 310 8.68 -23.65 8.19
C ARG A 310 9.16 -23.13 9.55
N VAL A 311 8.35 -22.34 10.25
CA VAL A 311 8.65 -21.85 11.61
C VAL A 311 8.82 -23.03 12.57
N LEU A 312 7.92 -24.01 12.52
CA LEU A 312 7.98 -25.22 13.33
C LEU A 312 9.21 -26.07 12.97
N ALA A 313 9.50 -26.27 11.68
CA ALA A 313 10.67 -27.02 11.23
C ALA A 313 11.99 -26.37 11.67
N ALA A 314 12.03 -25.04 11.76
CA ALA A 314 13.18 -24.28 12.27
C ALA A 314 13.25 -24.22 13.81
N ASN A 315 12.27 -24.77 14.54
CA ASN A 315 12.11 -24.64 15.99
C ASN A 315 12.08 -23.17 16.46
N ARG A 316 11.47 -22.29 15.66
CA ARG A 316 11.41 -20.85 15.89
C ARG A 316 10.06 -20.38 16.43
N GLN A 317 9.14 -21.28 16.76
CA GLN A 317 7.87 -20.90 17.39
C GLN A 317 8.08 -20.19 18.73
N TRP A 318 7.29 -19.14 18.98
CA TRP A 318 7.39 -18.34 20.20
C TRP A 318 7.30 -19.19 21.48
N ASN A 319 8.31 -19.05 22.35
CA ASN A 319 8.42 -19.67 23.67
C ASN A 319 8.96 -18.67 24.71
N ASP A 320 9.33 -19.14 25.90
CA ASP A 320 9.80 -18.29 27.01
C ASP A 320 11.09 -17.50 26.68
N ASN A 321 11.87 -17.97 25.70
CA ASN A 321 13.12 -17.35 25.25
C ASN A 321 12.95 -16.51 23.97
N GLY A 322 11.71 -16.26 23.51
CA GLY A 322 11.41 -15.55 22.27
C GLY A 322 11.10 -16.46 21.09
N GLY A 323 11.23 -15.95 19.87
CA GLY A 323 10.95 -16.63 18.61
C GLY A 323 9.96 -15.87 17.72
N ILE A 324 9.14 -16.62 16.99
CA ILE A 324 8.18 -16.13 16.00
C ILE A 324 6.77 -16.44 16.50
N GLU A 325 6.00 -15.37 16.73
CA GLU A 325 4.57 -15.44 17.02
C GLU A 325 3.78 -15.06 15.77
N LEU A 326 2.74 -15.83 15.45
CA LEU A 326 1.77 -15.49 14.42
C LEU A 326 0.39 -15.35 15.08
N ARG A 327 -0.33 -14.29 14.72
CA ARG A 327 -1.70 -14.02 15.18
C ARG A 327 -2.61 -13.66 14.02
N GLU A 328 -3.87 -14.05 14.14
CA GLU A 328 -4.95 -13.72 13.21
C GLU A 328 -5.85 -12.64 13.84
N TRP A 329 -5.97 -11.50 13.19
CA TRP A 329 -6.86 -10.42 13.59
C TRP A 329 -8.30 -10.75 13.18
N ASN A 330 -9.22 -10.62 14.14
CA ASN A 330 -10.65 -10.79 13.92
C ASN A 330 -11.47 -9.87 14.84
N ARG A 331 -12.44 -9.16 14.26
CA ARG A 331 -13.44 -8.40 15.01
C ARG A 331 -14.76 -8.47 14.27
N SER A 332 -15.81 -8.91 14.96
CA SER A 332 -17.15 -9.06 14.37
C SER A 332 -17.64 -7.76 13.71
N GLY A 333 -18.09 -7.84 12.45
CA GLY A 333 -18.56 -6.70 11.66
C GLY A 333 -17.47 -5.80 11.08
N TRP A 334 -16.19 -6.14 11.29
CA TRP A 334 -15.05 -5.40 10.77
C TRP A 334 -14.22 -6.25 9.81
N THR A 335 -13.62 -5.60 8.83
CA THR A 335 -12.61 -6.21 7.96
C THR A 335 -11.22 -5.69 8.32
N TYR A 336 -10.21 -6.54 8.21
CA TYR A 336 -8.83 -6.15 8.46
C TYR A 336 -8.12 -5.86 7.16
N HIS A 337 -8.05 -4.57 6.79
CA HIS A 337 -7.43 -4.11 5.56
C HIS A 337 -7.88 -4.83 4.28
N ALA A 338 -9.01 -5.54 4.29
CA ALA A 338 -9.50 -6.33 3.18
C ALA A 338 -10.65 -5.64 2.44
N LYS A 339 -10.72 -5.82 1.12
CA LYS A 339 -11.84 -5.32 0.30
C LYS A 339 -12.98 -6.34 0.28
N GLY A 340 -14.16 -5.93 0.74
CA GLY A 340 -15.41 -6.55 0.28
C GLY A 340 -16.63 -6.21 1.13
N GLU A 341 -17.66 -5.66 0.47
CA GLU A 341 -19.05 -5.90 0.84
C GLU A 341 -19.96 -5.91 -0.43
N PHE A 342 -20.95 -6.80 -0.38
CA PHE A 342 -22.16 -7.03 -1.19
C PHE A 342 -22.15 -7.76 -2.57
N VAL A 343 -22.68 -9.00 -2.48
CA VAL A 343 -23.75 -9.67 -3.25
C VAL A 343 -23.71 -9.58 -4.79
N ASN A 344 -23.51 -10.75 -5.40
CA ASN A 344 -23.77 -11.06 -6.81
C ASN A 344 -23.16 -10.09 -7.83
N THR A 345 -21.84 -10.04 -7.98
CA THR A 345 -21.27 -9.95 -9.34
C THR A 345 -19.81 -10.37 -9.45
N THR A 346 -19.47 -10.78 -10.66
CA THR A 346 -18.24 -11.37 -11.20
C THR A 346 -16.95 -10.69 -10.74
N LEU A 347 -16.06 -11.46 -10.13
CA LEU A 347 -14.84 -10.97 -9.50
C LEU A 347 -13.59 -11.08 -10.37
N THR A 348 -12.81 -10.02 -10.32
CA THR A 348 -11.34 -10.02 -10.20
C THR A 348 -10.96 -8.74 -9.44
N SER A 349 -10.15 -8.85 -8.39
CA SER A 349 -9.79 -7.69 -7.55
C SER A 349 -8.40 -7.88 -6.95
N THR A 350 -7.56 -6.86 -7.13
CA THR A 350 -6.26 -6.65 -6.48
C THR A 350 -6.50 -6.54 -4.99
N ILE A 351 -5.92 -7.52 -4.33
CA ILE A 351 -5.53 -7.62 -2.94
C ILE A 351 -4.72 -6.37 -2.56
N MET A 352 -5.19 -5.60 -1.58
CA MET A 352 -4.73 -4.24 -1.32
C MET A 352 -4.68 -3.97 0.19
N PHE A 353 -3.49 -3.77 0.76
CA PHE A 353 -3.22 -3.63 2.20
C PHE A 353 -2.22 -2.51 2.48
N LEU A 354 -2.20 -2.03 3.72
CA LEU A 354 -1.01 -1.42 4.28
C LEU A 354 -0.40 -2.35 5.30
N ILE A 355 0.92 -2.33 5.32
CA ILE A 355 1.72 -3.04 6.28
C ILE A 355 2.51 -2.05 7.12
N GLY A 356 2.63 -2.40 8.38
CA GLY A 356 3.57 -1.80 9.30
C GLY A 356 4.63 -2.79 9.71
N ILE A 357 5.86 -2.31 9.81
CA ILE A 357 6.89 -2.95 10.65
C ILE A 357 7.18 -1.99 11.80
N TRP A 358 7.25 -2.47 13.03
CA TRP A 358 7.80 -1.72 14.17
C TRP A 358 9.00 -2.48 14.69
N VAL A 359 10.07 -1.74 14.97
CA VAL A 359 11.34 -2.29 15.42
C VAL A 359 11.59 -1.82 16.84
N LYS A 360 11.89 -2.78 17.71
CA LYS A 360 12.21 -2.55 19.12
C LYS A 360 13.61 -3.10 19.40
N PRO A 361 14.47 -2.38 20.16
CA PRO A 361 15.77 -2.90 20.58
C PRO A 361 15.65 -4.15 21.46
N SER A 362 14.58 -4.25 22.25
CA SER A 362 14.17 -5.45 22.97
C SER A 362 12.66 -5.50 23.15
N THR A 363 12.13 -6.63 23.62
CA THR A 363 10.70 -6.85 23.85
C THR A 363 10.07 -5.82 24.81
N ASN A 364 10.84 -5.33 25.78
CA ASN A 364 10.40 -4.40 26.83
C ASN A 364 10.63 -2.92 26.49
N ASP A 365 11.40 -2.62 25.45
CA ASP A 365 11.66 -1.24 25.02
C ASP A 365 10.45 -0.62 24.30
N LEU A 366 10.53 0.65 23.94
CA LEU A 366 9.60 1.28 23.00
C LEU A 366 10.07 1.05 21.54
N PRO A 367 9.15 1.07 20.55
CA PRO A 367 9.54 1.10 19.14
C PRO A 367 10.46 2.29 18.83
N CYS A 368 11.62 2.00 18.21
CA CYS A 368 12.61 3.00 17.79
C CYS A 368 12.61 3.22 16.27
N ALA A 369 11.90 2.39 15.51
CA ALA A 369 11.65 2.64 14.10
C ALA A 369 10.31 2.02 13.66
N THR A 370 9.70 2.59 12.62
CA THR A 370 8.56 1.97 11.95
C THR A 370 8.63 2.17 10.44
N LEU A 371 8.33 1.11 9.69
CA LEU A 371 8.08 1.18 8.26
C LEU A 371 6.58 1.30 8.03
N PHE A 372 6.17 2.21 7.16
CA PHE A 372 4.78 2.46 6.80
C PHE A 372 4.68 3.03 5.38
N GLY A 373 3.48 3.05 4.82
CA GLY A 373 3.25 3.42 3.43
C GLY A 373 2.80 2.22 2.61
N SER A 374 2.60 2.38 1.31
CA SER A 374 1.59 1.62 0.55
C SER A 374 1.84 0.11 0.38
N THR A 375 3.00 -0.40 0.72
CA THR A 375 3.40 -1.79 0.47
C THR A 375 2.59 -2.84 1.22
N ASN A 376 2.39 -3.98 0.55
CA ASN A 376 1.82 -5.21 1.09
C ASN A 376 2.88 -6.23 1.53
N LEU A 377 4.17 -5.89 1.46
CA LEU A 377 5.31 -6.81 1.67
C LEU A 377 5.20 -8.18 0.98
N ASN A 378 4.38 -8.31 -0.07
CA ASN A 378 4.16 -9.54 -0.81
C ASN A 378 4.88 -9.51 -2.15
N SER A 379 4.85 -10.63 -2.88
CA SER A 379 5.55 -10.73 -4.18
C SER A 379 5.01 -9.72 -5.20
N ARG A 380 3.74 -9.33 -5.09
CA ARG A 380 3.12 -8.34 -5.96
C ARG A 380 3.65 -6.93 -5.70
N SER A 381 3.69 -6.47 -4.45
CA SER A 381 4.29 -5.16 -4.10
C SER A 381 5.78 -5.14 -4.44
N ALA A 382 6.48 -6.25 -4.24
CA ALA A 382 7.87 -6.37 -4.67
C ALA A 382 7.99 -6.20 -6.19
N HIS A 383 7.28 -6.98 -7.01
CA HIS A 383 7.60 -7.12 -8.44
C HIS A 383 6.72 -6.35 -9.43
N LEU A 384 5.51 -5.95 -9.04
CA LEU A 384 4.46 -5.51 -9.96
C LEU A 384 3.95 -4.10 -9.64
N ASP A 385 3.63 -3.83 -8.39
CA ASP A 385 3.05 -2.53 -8.01
C ASP A 385 4.11 -1.43 -7.89
N THR A 386 3.64 -0.19 -8.01
CA THR A 386 4.42 1.01 -7.68
C THR A 386 3.97 1.53 -6.33
N GLU A 387 4.86 1.44 -5.34
CA GLU A 387 4.65 1.75 -3.95
C GLU A 387 5.48 2.97 -3.52
N ILE A 388 4.95 3.74 -2.58
CA ILE A 388 5.70 4.74 -1.84
C ILE A 388 5.61 4.38 -0.35
N SER A 389 6.77 4.17 0.25
CA SER A 389 6.92 3.77 1.65
C SER A 389 7.92 4.66 2.37
N PHE A 390 7.92 4.58 3.68
CA PHE A 390 8.66 5.47 4.57
C PHE A 390 9.22 4.65 5.73
N LEU A 391 10.48 4.89 6.06
CA LEU A 391 11.08 4.44 7.31
C LEU A 391 11.17 5.64 8.25
N LEU A 392 10.46 5.57 9.37
CA LEU A 392 10.56 6.51 10.48
C LEU A 392 11.56 5.96 11.49
N SER A 393 12.57 6.74 11.85
CA SER A 393 13.43 6.49 13.00
C SER A 393 13.05 7.44 14.12
N VAL A 394 12.94 6.91 15.34
CA VAL A 394 12.54 7.63 16.55
C VAL A 394 13.70 7.57 17.54
N PRO A 395 14.25 8.71 17.99
CA PRO A 395 15.35 8.74 18.93
C PRO A 395 14.87 8.29 20.32
N LYS A 396 15.76 7.69 21.11
CA LYS A 396 15.39 7.04 22.38
C LYS A 396 14.72 7.98 23.39
N GLN A 397 15.07 9.27 23.35
CA GLN A 397 14.51 10.31 24.20
C GLN A 397 13.09 10.72 23.84
N ASP A 398 12.62 10.46 22.61
CA ASP A 398 11.24 10.77 22.21
C ASP A 398 10.28 9.66 22.67
N THR A 399 10.06 9.64 23.98
CA THR A 399 9.18 8.68 24.63
C THR A 399 7.71 8.91 24.26
N SER A 400 7.33 10.11 23.84
CA SER A 400 5.95 10.43 23.44
C SER A 400 5.58 9.70 22.15
N LEU A 401 6.38 9.85 21.10
CA LEU A 401 6.17 9.16 19.83
C LEU A 401 6.37 7.65 19.98
N GLY A 402 7.41 7.23 20.71
CA GLY A 402 7.61 5.80 21.01
C GLY A 402 6.42 5.15 21.73
N THR A 403 5.81 5.85 22.69
CA THR A 403 4.60 5.38 23.39
C THR A 403 3.39 5.34 22.46
N ALA A 404 3.22 6.34 21.58
CA ALA A 404 2.15 6.36 20.59
C ALA A 404 2.25 5.16 19.62
N LEU A 405 3.45 4.85 19.14
CA LEU A 405 3.71 3.67 18.31
C LEU A 405 3.45 2.36 19.06
N GLN A 406 3.84 2.28 20.34
CA GLN A 406 3.56 1.10 21.16
C GLN A 406 2.04 0.92 21.41
N ASN A 407 1.30 2.00 21.56
CA ASN A 407 -0.16 1.97 21.68
C ASN A 407 -0.82 1.50 20.39
N GLU A 408 -0.33 1.95 19.23
CA GLU A 408 -0.78 1.50 17.91
C GLU A 408 -0.62 -0.03 17.77
N VAL A 409 0.58 -0.56 18.05
CA VAL A 409 0.84 -2.01 18.07
C VAL A 409 -0.11 -2.74 19.02
N SER A 410 -0.21 -2.26 20.26
CA SER A 410 -1.06 -2.89 21.29
C SER A 410 -2.52 -2.94 20.85
N HIS A 411 -3.01 -1.89 20.20
CA HIS A 411 -4.36 -1.81 19.67
C HIS A 411 -4.60 -2.84 18.56
N ILE A 412 -3.65 -2.96 17.62
CA ILE A 412 -3.73 -3.97 16.55
C ILE A 412 -3.80 -5.38 17.15
N ARG A 413 -2.92 -5.69 18.11
CA ARG A 413 -2.84 -7.01 18.73
C ARG A 413 -4.02 -7.36 19.62
N LYS A 414 -4.74 -6.38 20.14
CA LYS A 414 -5.87 -6.58 21.07
C LYS A 414 -6.99 -7.45 20.49
N ASN A 415 -7.24 -7.35 19.18
CA ASN A 415 -8.27 -8.13 18.48
C ASN A 415 -7.64 -9.26 17.65
N ALA A 416 -6.49 -9.79 18.05
CA ALA A 416 -5.78 -10.82 17.32
C ALA A 416 -5.50 -12.05 18.19
N ASP A 417 -5.94 -13.21 17.69
CA ASP A 417 -5.82 -14.51 18.34
C ASP A 417 -4.56 -15.24 17.89
N ARG A 418 -3.96 -16.03 18.77
CA ARG A 418 -2.73 -16.77 18.45
C ARG A 418 -3.02 -17.89 17.46
N VAL A 419 -2.17 -17.99 16.44
CA VAL A 419 -2.17 -19.12 15.50
C VAL A 419 -1.37 -20.27 16.09
N ASP A 420 -1.96 -21.46 16.09
CA ASP A 420 -1.32 -22.69 16.53
C ASP A 420 -1.76 -23.90 15.69
N LYS A 421 -1.39 -25.10 16.15
CA LYS A 421 -1.76 -26.35 15.49
C LYS A 421 -3.28 -26.58 15.47
N HIS A 422 -4.02 -26.11 16.47
CA HIS A 422 -5.48 -26.22 16.53
C HIS A 422 -6.13 -25.30 15.50
N THR A 423 -5.60 -24.09 15.28
CA THR A 423 -6.07 -23.18 14.23
C THR A 423 -6.14 -23.90 12.88
N PHE A 424 -5.03 -24.51 12.43
CA PHE A 424 -4.96 -25.20 11.14
C PHE A 424 -5.67 -26.55 11.07
N ALA A 425 -6.04 -27.12 12.22
CA ALA A 425 -6.81 -28.37 12.29
C ALA A 425 -8.33 -28.15 12.19
N SER A 426 -8.80 -26.90 12.25
CA SER A 426 -10.22 -26.58 12.13
C SER A 426 -10.76 -26.83 10.71
N ALA A 427 -12.02 -27.25 10.62
CA ALA A 427 -12.69 -27.52 9.34
C ALA A 427 -12.73 -26.28 8.43
N GLU A 428 -12.79 -25.08 9.00
CA GLU A 428 -12.78 -23.81 8.26
C GLU A 428 -11.44 -23.55 7.54
N ARG A 429 -10.38 -24.25 7.93
CA ARG A 429 -9.02 -24.11 7.39
C ARG A 429 -8.66 -25.21 6.40
N GLU A 430 -9.60 -26.08 6.04
CA GLU A 430 -9.40 -27.04 4.97
C GLU A 430 -9.28 -26.36 3.59
N VAL A 431 -8.16 -26.63 2.91
CA VAL A 431 -7.89 -26.08 1.58
C VAL A 431 -8.09 -27.16 0.53
N GLY A 432 -9.12 -26.99 -0.31
CA GLY A 432 -9.42 -27.90 -1.41
C GLY A 432 -8.30 -27.98 -2.47
N LEU A 433 -8.24 -29.11 -3.19
CA LEU A 433 -7.20 -29.40 -4.20
C LEU A 433 -7.11 -28.35 -5.31
N VAL A 434 -8.26 -27.84 -5.77
CA VAL A 434 -8.31 -26.79 -6.80
C VAL A 434 -7.64 -25.50 -6.31
N THR A 435 -7.89 -25.10 -5.07
CA THR A 435 -7.24 -23.91 -4.48
C THR A 435 -5.73 -24.15 -4.35
N LYS A 436 -5.30 -25.35 -3.92
CA LYS A 436 -3.87 -25.71 -3.87
C LYS A 436 -3.20 -25.62 -5.25
N ALA A 437 -3.87 -26.11 -6.30
CA ALA A 437 -3.38 -26.03 -7.67
C ALA A 437 -3.30 -24.59 -8.18
N ILE A 438 -4.31 -23.75 -7.89
CA ILE A 438 -4.28 -22.32 -8.23
C ILE A 438 -3.10 -21.65 -7.53
N VAL A 439 -2.95 -21.82 -6.22
CA VAL A 439 -1.81 -21.24 -5.47
C VAL A 439 -0.48 -21.78 -5.99
N ALA A 440 -0.38 -23.03 -6.44
CA ALA A 440 0.85 -23.52 -7.07
C ALA A 440 1.15 -22.82 -8.40
N LEU A 441 0.12 -22.50 -9.20
CA LEU A 441 0.26 -21.83 -10.49
C LEU A 441 0.61 -20.34 -10.36
N VAL A 442 0.00 -19.64 -9.40
CA VAL A 442 0.15 -18.18 -9.22
C VAL A 442 0.96 -17.78 -7.99
N GLY A 443 1.41 -18.72 -7.17
CA GLY A 443 2.05 -18.45 -5.87
C GLY A 443 3.37 -17.70 -5.94
N THR A 444 4.07 -17.74 -7.07
CA THR A 444 5.27 -16.92 -7.32
C THR A 444 4.93 -15.46 -7.63
N MET A 445 3.67 -15.17 -7.94
CA MET A 445 3.14 -13.82 -8.21
C MET A 445 2.33 -13.24 -7.03
N LEU A 446 1.98 -14.07 -6.03
CA LEU A 446 1.16 -13.69 -4.87
C LEU A 446 2.00 -13.26 -3.67
#